data_AF-A0A7X2IFQ2-F1
#
_entry.id   AF-A0A7X2IFQ2-F1
#
_cell.length_a   1.000
_cell.length_b   1.000
_cell.length_c   1.000
_cell.angle_alpha   90.00
_cell.angle_beta   90.00
_cell.angle_gamma   90.00
#
_symmetry.space_group_name_H-M   'P 1'
#
loop_
_entity.id
_entity.type
_entity.pdbx_description
1 polymer ?
#
loop_
_entity_poly.entity_id
_entity_poly.type
_entity_poly.pdbx_seq_one_letter_code
_entity_poly.pdbx_strand_id
1 'polypeptide(L)'
;MATRKNISKKTRFEVFKRDSFKCQYCGRCAPEVILHVDHIHPVSKGGENDILNYITACAECNGGKSDRLLSDDSVMAKQRAQLEELNQRREQLEQMLAWREGMRDIDDVAFAAASEAWHNLVPGYSLNDQGEKQLKKVIEKFGLQQVLAAIDTCANYLEEGDGKFTHESVALAFRKIGGICRMASEPDWKRDLYYIRGIARNRFTYVNQVECLRLLEEGYHAGLEISEMKSITLNARNWTAWHQEMRSAMGV
;
A
#
# COMPACT_ATOMS: atom_id res chain seq x y z
N MET A 1 9.36 -24.65 -44.30
CA MET A 1 8.17 -25.42 -43.87
C MET A 1 8.39 -25.89 -42.45
N ALA A 2 7.44 -25.67 -41.53
CA ALA A 2 7.56 -26.18 -40.17
C ALA A 2 7.64 -27.72 -40.22
N THR A 3 8.53 -28.33 -39.44
CA THR A 3 8.60 -29.79 -39.29
C THR A 3 7.67 -30.22 -38.15
N ARG A 4 7.01 -31.38 -38.29
CA ARG A 4 6.13 -31.90 -37.23
C ARG A 4 6.98 -32.19 -35.99
N LYS A 5 6.70 -31.52 -34.88
CA LYS A 5 7.41 -31.74 -33.61
C LYS A 5 6.60 -32.68 -32.72
N ASN A 6 7.31 -33.44 -31.88
CA ASN A 6 6.66 -34.22 -30.83
C ASN A 6 6.05 -33.28 -29.79
N ILE A 7 4.74 -33.42 -29.55
CA ILE A 7 4.00 -32.62 -28.58
C ILE A 7 4.37 -33.09 -27.17
N SER A 8 4.86 -32.19 -26.33
CA SER A 8 5.22 -32.50 -24.94
C SER A 8 4.00 -32.98 -24.13
N LYS A 9 4.22 -33.79 -23.09
CA LYS A 9 3.14 -34.25 -22.19
C LYS A 9 2.40 -33.05 -21.55
N LYS A 10 3.14 -32.00 -21.18
CA LYS A 10 2.59 -30.75 -20.61
C LYS A 10 1.66 -30.06 -21.61
N THR A 11 2.14 -29.80 -22.83
CA THR A 11 1.34 -29.17 -23.89
C THR A 11 0.10 -30.00 -24.23
N ARG A 12 0.23 -31.33 -24.30
CA ARG A 12 -0.90 -32.23 -24.54
C ARG A 12 -1.97 -32.11 -23.45
N PHE A 13 -1.54 -32.06 -22.18
CA PHE A 13 -2.45 -31.87 -21.05
C PHE A 13 -3.14 -30.49 -21.09
N GLU A 14 -2.40 -29.42 -21.35
CA GLU A 14 -2.98 -28.06 -21.45
C GLU A 14 -4.02 -27.96 -22.58
N VAL A 15 -3.77 -28.57 -23.73
CA VAL A 15 -4.73 -28.62 -24.85
C VAL A 15 -6.00 -29.39 -24.45
N PHE A 16 -5.85 -30.56 -23.82
CA PHE A 16 -7.01 -31.32 -23.33
C PHE A 16 -7.79 -30.57 -22.26
N LYS A 17 -7.10 -29.92 -21.33
CA LYS A 17 -7.73 -29.11 -20.27
C LYS A 17 -8.52 -27.94 -20.86
N ARG A 18 -7.92 -27.17 -21.79
CA ARG A 18 -8.59 -26.08 -22.52
C ARG A 18 -9.85 -26.58 -23.22
N ASP A 19 -9.76 -27.75 -23.83
CA ASP A 19 -10.84 -28.37 -24.61
C ASP A 19 -11.81 -29.18 -23.74
N SER A 20 -11.73 -29.06 -22.41
CA SER A 20 -12.58 -29.75 -21.44
C SER A 20 -12.59 -31.27 -21.59
N PHE A 21 -11.47 -31.85 -22.04
CA PHE A 21 -11.29 -33.28 -22.30
C PHE A 21 -12.35 -33.85 -23.27
N LYS A 22 -12.81 -33.03 -24.22
CA LYS A 22 -13.80 -33.41 -25.24
C LYS A 22 -13.23 -33.21 -26.63
N CYS A 23 -13.59 -34.10 -27.56
CA CYS A 23 -13.34 -33.88 -28.97
C CYS A 23 -14.06 -32.61 -29.42
N GLN A 24 -13.31 -31.63 -29.94
CA GLN A 24 -13.90 -30.35 -30.36
C GLN A 24 -14.74 -30.47 -31.64
N TYR A 25 -14.65 -31.60 -32.35
CA TYR A 25 -15.42 -31.88 -33.57
C TYR A 25 -16.80 -32.49 -33.29
N CYS A 26 -16.89 -33.42 -32.33
CA CYS A 26 -18.11 -34.17 -32.07
C CYS A 26 -18.58 -34.16 -30.61
N GLY A 27 -17.87 -33.49 -29.70
CA GLY A 27 -18.22 -33.37 -28.29
C GLY A 27 -17.97 -34.61 -27.42
N ARG A 28 -17.71 -35.79 -28.01
CA ARG A 28 -17.44 -37.05 -27.29
C ARG A 28 -16.17 -36.96 -26.42
N CYS A 29 -16.16 -37.64 -25.28
CA CYS A 29 -15.03 -37.71 -24.35
C CYS A 29 -14.58 -39.14 -24.06
N ALA A 30 -13.44 -39.29 -23.39
CA ALA A 30 -13.00 -40.60 -22.88
C ALA A 30 -13.96 -41.11 -21.78
N PRO A 31 -14.15 -42.44 -21.62
CA PRO A 31 -13.47 -43.53 -22.33
C PRO A 31 -14.12 -43.92 -23.68
N GLU A 32 -15.25 -43.30 -24.05
CA GLU A 32 -16.02 -43.65 -25.25
C GLU A 32 -15.21 -43.50 -26.54
N VAL A 33 -14.28 -42.54 -26.57
CA VAL A 33 -13.38 -42.28 -27.69
C VAL A 33 -11.95 -42.04 -27.23
N ILE A 34 -10.98 -42.44 -28.05
CA ILE A 34 -9.58 -42.10 -27.84
C ILE A 34 -9.34 -40.67 -28.33
N LEU A 35 -8.90 -39.79 -27.43
CA LEU A 35 -8.59 -38.40 -27.73
C LEU A 35 -7.11 -38.20 -28.08
N HIS A 36 -6.87 -37.41 -29.12
CA HIS A 36 -5.56 -37.01 -29.61
C HIS A 36 -5.49 -35.49 -29.71
N VAL A 37 -4.27 -34.95 -29.66
CA VAL A 37 -4.02 -33.57 -30.06
C VAL A 37 -3.65 -33.56 -31.53
N ASP A 38 -4.37 -32.76 -32.30
CA ASP A 38 -4.17 -32.56 -33.73
C ASP A 38 -3.90 -31.09 -34.04
N HIS A 39 -3.31 -30.81 -35.21
CA HIS A 39 -3.09 -29.45 -35.70
C HIS A 39 -4.35 -28.95 -36.41
N ILE A 40 -4.83 -27.76 -36.08
CA ILE A 40 -5.95 -27.12 -36.78
C ILE A 40 -5.55 -26.84 -38.23
N HIS A 41 -4.48 -26.06 -38.42
CA HIS A 41 -3.83 -25.89 -39.70
C HIS A 41 -2.73 -26.95 -39.86
N PRO A 42 -2.81 -27.86 -40.86
CA PRO A 42 -1.82 -28.92 -41.03
C PRO A 42 -0.41 -28.36 -41.23
N VAL A 43 0.58 -29.02 -40.61
CA VAL A 43 2.00 -28.67 -40.76
C VAL A 43 2.46 -28.68 -42.23
N SER A 44 1.94 -29.62 -43.04
CA SER A 44 2.20 -29.69 -44.48
C SER A 44 1.71 -28.48 -45.26
N LYS A 45 0.74 -27.74 -44.72
CA LYS A 45 0.21 -26.49 -45.28
C LYS A 45 0.78 -25.23 -44.59
N GLY A 46 1.81 -25.38 -43.76
CA GLY A 46 2.49 -24.28 -43.07
C GLY A 46 2.00 -24.02 -41.64
N GLY A 47 1.20 -24.91 -41.05
CA GLY A 47 0.76 -24.78 -39.66
C GLY A 47 1.91 -24.80 -38.64
N GLU A 48 1.81 -23.94 -37.64
CA GLU A 48 2.80 -23.82 -36.57
C GLU A 48 2.62 -24.93 -35.52
N ASN A 49 3.69 -25.21 -34.77
CA ASN A 49 3.64 -26.13 -33.62
C ASN A 49 3.37 -25.35 -32.33
N ASP A 50 2.29 -24.59 -32.32
CA ASP A 50 1.87 -23.74 -31.20
C ASP A 50 0.60 -24.29 -30.53
N ILE A 51 0.42 -24.01 -29.23
CA ILE A 51 -0.78 -24.40 -28.48
C ILE A 51 -2.06 -23.84 -29.10
N LEU A 52 -1.97 -22.67 -29.75
CA LEU A 52 -3.06 -22.06 -30.49
C LEU A 52 -3.38 -22.82 -31.78
N ASN A 53 -2.43 -23.52 -32.39
CA ASN A 53 -2.70 -24.37 -33.56
C ASN A 53 -3.04 -25.83 -33.18
N TYR A 54 -3.14 -26.15 -31.89
CA TYR A 54 -3.52 -27.48 -31.42
C TYR A 54 -5.00 -27.56 -31.03
N ILE A 55 -5.61 -28.72 -31.26
CA ILE A 55 -6.99 -29.03 -30.88
C ILE A 55 -7.15 -30.48 -30.45
N THR A 56 -8.09 -30.74 -29.55
CA THR A 56 -8.47 -32.08 -29.12
C THR A 56 -9.44 -32.71 -30.12
N ALA A 57 -9.05 -33.83 -30.72
CA ALA A 57 -9.84 -34.59 -31.68
C ALA A 57 -9.90 -36.07 -31.28
N CYS A 58 -11.04 -36.74 -31.45
CA CYS A 58 -11.09 -38.20 -31.32
C CYS A 58 -10.47 -38.89 -32.54
N ALA A 59 -10.03 -40.14 -32.39
CA ALA A 59 -9.43 -40.92 -33.48
C ALA A 59 -10.29 -40.94 -34.76
N GLU A 60 -11.60 -41.09 -34.63
CA GLU A 60 -12.55 -41.05 -35.77
C GLU A 60 -12.59 -39.68 -36.47
N CYS A 61 -12.70 -38.58 -35.71
CA CYS A 61 -12.73 -37.23 -36.29
C CYS A 61 -11.37 -36.83 -36.86
N ASN A 62 -10.27 -37.28 -36.25
CA ASN A 62 -8.91 -37.06 -36.73
C ASN A 62 -8.64 -37.83 -38.04
N GLY A 63 -9.15 -39.07 -38.16
CA GLY A 63 -9.02 -39.89 -39.36
C GLY A 63 -9.97 -39.49 -40.50
N GLY A 64 -11.16 -38.99 -40.16
CA GLY A 64 -12.21 -38.56 -41.11
C GLY A 64 -12.16 -37.08 -41.51
N LYS A 65 -11.01 -36.42 -41.34
CA LYS A 65 -10.83 -34.96 -41.57
C LYS A 65 -11.04 -34.52 -43.03
N SER A 66 -11.42 -35.44 -43.94
CA SER A 66 -11.89 -35.16 -45.30
C SER A 66 -13.37 -34.79 -45.40
N ASP A 67 -14.25 -35.19 -44.46
CA ASP A 67 -15.71 -35.06 -44.65
C ASP A 67 -16.49 -34.36 -43.52
N ARG A 68 -15.81 -33.77 -42.52
CA ARG A 68 -16.47 -32.92 -41.52
C ARG A 68 -15.68 -31.64 -41.30
N LEU A 69 -16.08 -30.59 -42.03
CA LEU A 69 -15.78 -29.22 -41.65
C LEU A 69 -16.55 -28.95 -40.35
N LEU A 70 -15.83 -28.83 -39.23
CA LEU A 70 -16.31 -27.93 -38.19
C LEU A 70 -16.61 -26.61 -38.89
N SER A 71 -17.77 -26.00 -38.63
CA SER A 71 -17.91 -24.58 -38.97
C SER A 71 -16.74 -23.88 -38.26
N ASP A 72 -15.76 -23.42 -39.04
CA ASP A 72 -14.50 -22.82 -38.56
C ASP A 72 -14.74 -21.83 -37.41
N ASP A 73 -15.92 -21.20 -37.40
CA ASP A 73 -16.41 -20.26 -36.41
C ASP A 73 -16.31 -20.72 -34.94
N SER A 74 -16.64 -21.97 -34.58
CA SER A 74 -16.72 -22.35 -33.16
C SER A 74 -15.36 -22.52 -32.49
N VAL A 75 -14.37 -23.02 -33.23
CA VAL A 75 -12.99 -23.19 -32.75
C VAL A 75 -12.30 -21.83 -32.72
N MET A 76 -12.46 -21.05 -33.77
CA MET A 76 -11.91 -19.70 -33.85
C MET A 76 -12.53 -18.77 -32.80
N ALA A 77 -13.83 -18.92 -32.48
CA ALA A 77 -14.48 -18.16 -31.41
C ALA A 77 -13.87 -18.46 -30.03
N LYS A 78 -13.58 -19.71 -29.70
CA LYS A 78 -12.93 -20.08 -28.43
C LYS A 78 -11.51 -19.52 -28.34
N GLN A 79 -10.75 -19.57 -29.44
CA GLN A 79 -9.40 -18.99 -29.48
C GLN A 79 -9.42 -17.47 -29.35
N ARG A 80 -10.35 -16.79 -30.02
CA ARG A 80 -10.56 -15.35 -29.89
C ARG A 80 -10.94 -14.97 -28.47
N ALA A 81 -11.86 -15.69 -27.84
CA ALA A 81 -12.24 -15.44 -26.45
C ALA A 81 -11.05 -15.61 -25.48
N GLN A 82 -10.22 -16.64 -25.69
CA GLN A 82 -9.03 -16.86 -24.87
C GLN A 82 -7.96 -15.76 -25.09
N LEU A 83 -7.76 -15.29 -26.32
CA LEU A 83 -6.86 -14.19 -26.64
C LEU A 83 -7.36 -12.87 -26.05
N GLU A 84 -8.67 -12.63 -26.12
CA GLU A 84 -9.32 -11.46 -25.53
C GLU A 84 -9.14 -11.44 -24.01
N GLU A 85 -9.36 -12.57 -23.33
CA GLU A 85 -9.13 -12.68 -21.88
C GLU A 85 -7.66 -12.41 -21.51
N LEU A 86 -6.71 -12.93 -22.30
CA LEU A 86 -5.28 -12.68 -22.09
C LEU A 86 -4.91 -11.20 -22.32
N ASN A 87 -5.49 -10.56 -23.34
CA ASN A 87 -5.30 -9.13 -23.60
C ASN A 87 -5.87 -8.28 -22.47
N GLN A 88 -7.10 -8.57 -22.00
CA GLN A 88 -7.70 -7.89 -20.86
C GLN A 88 -6.84 -8.01 -19.60
N ARG A 89 -6.31 -9.21 -19.33
CA ARG A 89 -5.39 -9.42 -18.22
C ARG A 89 -4.09 -8.65 -18.38
N ARG A 90 -3.55 -8.58 -19.59
CA ARG A 90 -2.36 -7.78 -19.91
C ARG A 90 -2.63 -6.29 -19.69
N GLU A 91 -3.71 -5.76 -20.23
CA GLU A 91 -4.12 -4.36 -20.08
C GLU A 91 -4.32 -4.01 -18.59
N GLN A 92 -4.96 -4.89 -17.82
CA GLN A 92 -5.11 -4.71 -16.38
C GLN A 92 -3.76 -4.62 -15.66
N LEU A 93 -2.79 -5.47 -16.01
CA LEU A 93 -1.44 -5.42 -15.43
C LEU A 93 -0.67 -4.16 -15.85
N GLU A 94 -0.76 -3.76 -17.12
CA GLU A 94 -0.16 -2.52 -17.63
C GLU A 94 -0.73 -1.30 -16.90
N GLN A 95 -2.05 -1.25 -16.69
CA GLN A 95 -2.68 -0.21 -15.87
C GLN A 95 -2.15 -0.21 -14.44
N MET A 96 -2.14 -1.36 -13.75
CA MET A 96 -1.64 -1.44 -12.37
C MET A 96 -0.18 -0.96 -12.24
N LEU A 97 0.67 -1.26 -13.23
CA LEU A 97 2.06 -0.78 -13.26
C LEU A 97 2.13 0.74 -13.48
N ALA A 98 1.36 1.28 -14.42
CA ALA A 98 1.29 2.73 -14.66
C ALA A 98 0.79 3.50 -13.42
N TRP A 99 -0.22 2.97 -12.71
CA TRP A 99 -0.68 3.52 -11.43
C TRP A 99 0.43 3.54 -10.38
N ARG A 100 1.18 2.44 -10.25
CA ARG A 100 2.30 2.34 -9.32
C ARG A 100 3.41 3.35 -9.64
N GLU A 101 3.72 3.54 -10.92
CA GLU A 101 4.71 4.53 -11.38
C GLU A 101 4.24 5.96 -11.09
N GLY A 102 2.99 6.31 -11.43
CA GLY A 102 2.43 7.62 -11.11
C GLY A 102 2.37 7.92 -9.60
N MET A 103 2.15 6.92 -8.75
CA MET A 103 2.25 7.09 -7.29
C MET A 103 3.68 7.39 -6.84
N ARG A 104 4.69 6.75 -7.44
CA ARG A 104 6.10 7.02 -7.13
C ARG A 104 6.46 8.46 -7.50
N ASP A 105 5.97 8.95 -8.63
CA ASP A 105 6.19 10.35 -9.03
C ASP A 105 5.60 11.33 -8.01
N ILE A 106 4.43 11.03 -7.44
CA ILE A 106 3.82 11.84 -6.37
C ILE A 106 4.70 11.83 -5.12
N ASP A 107 5.21 10.67 -4.71
CA ASP A 107 6.07 10.53 -3.54
C ASP A 107 7.40 11.29 -3.73
N ASP A 108 7.99 11.21 -4.92
CA ASP A 108 9.24 11.90 -5.25
C ASP A 108 9.02 13.43 -5.32
N VAL A 109 7.89 13.90 -5.88
CA VAL A 109 7.51 15.32 -5.87
C VAL A 109 7.26 15.82 -4.45
N ALA A 110 6.55 15.06 -3.62
CA ALA A 110 6.29 15.42 -2.23
C ALA A 110 7.59 15.50 -1.42
N PHE A 111 8.49 14.53 -1.61
CA PHE A 111 9.80 14.56 -0.99
C PHE A 111 10.63 15.77 -1.43
N ALA A 112 10.67 16.07 -2.73
CA ALA A 112 11.39 17.22 -3.26
C ALA A 112 10.88 18.54 -2.65
N ALA A 113 9.55 18.74 -2.61
CA ALA A 113 8.94 19.92 -2.03
C ALA A 113 9.25 20.07 -0.53
N ALA A 114 9.16 19.00 0.25
CA ALA A 114 9.47 19.04 1.68
C ALA A 114 10.98 19.25 1.94
N SER A 115 11.84 18.65 1.11
CA SER A 115 13.30 18.84 1.21
C SER A 115 13.71 20.27 0.87
N GLU A 116 13.08 20.87 -0.14
CA GLU A 116 13.28 22.28 -0.49
C GLU A 116 12.81 23.21 0.64
N ALA A 117 11.62 22.98 1.19
CA ALA A 117 11.11 23.74 2.33
C ALA A 117 12.07 23.65 3.54
N TRP A 118 12.58 22.46 3.84
CA TRP A 118 13.59 22.27 4.89
C TRP A 118 14.88 23.04 4.58
N HIS A 119 15.40 22.97 3.36
CA HIS A 119 16.61 23.68 2.97
C HIS A 119 16.45 25.21 3.08
N ASN A 120 15.31 25.74 2.67
CA ASN A 120 15.00 27.16 2.78
C ASN A 120 14.90 27.62 4.23
N LEU A 121 14.39 26.77 5.13
CA LEU A 121 14.32 27.05 6.56
C LEU A 121 15.70 27.09 7.22
N VAL A 122 16.62 26.20 6.82
CA VAL A 122 17.97 26.09 7.40
C VAL A 122 19.06 26.25 6.34
N PRO A 123 19.26 27.47 5.80
CA PRO A 123 20.22 27.71 4.73
C PRO A 123 21.64 27.32 5.17
N GLY A 124 22.35 26.63 4.28
CA GLY A 124 23.70 26.10 4.56
C GLY A 124 23.73 24.70 5.20
N TYR A 125 22.57 24.12 5.49
CA TYR A 125 22.43 22.73 5.91
C TYR A 125 21.78 21.88 4.82
N SER A 126 22.17 20.60 4.77
CA SER A 126 21.59 19.60 3.86
C SER A 126 21.22 18.33 4.61
N LEU A 127 20.24 17.61 4.08
CA LEU A 127 19.90 16.28 4.57
C LEU A 127 20.96 15.28 4.11
N ASN A 128 21.33 14.38 5.01
CA ASN A 128 22.06 13.17 4.65
C ASN A 128 21.08 12.04 4.32
N ASP A 129 21.57 10.91 3.81
CA ASP A 129 20.75 9.74 3.44
C ASP A 129 19.79 9.28 4.55
N GLN A 130 20.19 9.41 5.81
CA GLN A 130 19.35 9.04 6.95
C GLN A 130 18.23 10.06 7.16
N GLY A 131 18.53 11.36 7.06
CA GLY A 131 17.57 12.45 7.10
C GLY A 131 16.54 12.31 5.97
N GLU A 132 16.99 12.04 4.75
CA GLU A 132 16.08 11.83 3.61
C GLU A 132 15.12 10.66 3.85
N LYS A 133 15.63 9.51 4.30
CA LYS A 133 14.80 8.34 4.64
C LYS A 133 13.81 8.63 5.77
N GLN A 134 14.20 9.43 6.75
CA GLN A 134 13.30 9.85 7.82
C GLN A 134 12.21 10.77 7.29
N LEU A 135 12.57 11.77 6.47
CA LEU A 135 11.62 12.70 5.88
C LEU A 135 10.60 11.98 5.00
N LYS A 136 11.04 11.06 4.12
CA LYS A 136 10.15 10.21 3.31
C LYS A 136 9.14 9.44 4.15
N LYS A 137 9.59 8.78 5.22
CA LYS A 137 8.69 8.06 6.15
C LYS A 137 7.68 8.95 6.85
N VAL A 138 8.06 10.19 7.17
CA VAL A 138 7.14 11.16 7.79
C VAL A 138 6.11 11.63 6.76
N ILE A 139 6.51 11.89 5.51
CA ILE A 139 5.61 12.24 4.40
C ILE A 139 4.63 11.10 4.12
N GLU A 140 5.09 9.86 3.99
CA GLU A 140 4.24 8.68 3.79
C GLU A 140 3.18 8.54 4.89
N LYS A 141 3.53 8.90 6.14
CA LYS A 141 2.65 8.75 7.30
C LYS A 141 1.65 9.89 7.47
N PHE A 142 2.04 11.12 7.18
CA PHE A 142 1.27 12.32 7.53
C PHE A 142 0.83 13.16 6.32
N GLY A 143 1.35 12.86 5.13
CA GLY A 143 1.12 13.62 3.92
C GLY A 143 1.94 14.91 3.85
N LEU A 144 2.17 15.39 2.63
CA LEU A 144 3.01 16.56 2.35
C LEU A 144 2.56 17.81 3.10
N GLN A 145 1.27 18.16 3.04
CA GLN A 145 0.76 19.40 3.62
C GLN A 145 1.04 19.51 5.12
N GLN A 146 0.82 18.41 5.86
CA GLN A 146 1.07 18.41 7.30
C GLN A 146 2.57 18.49 7.61
N VAL A 147 3.41 17.85 6.78
CA VAL A 147 4.86 17.93 6.92
C VAL A 147 5.37 19.34 6.66
N LEU A 148 4.87 20.03 5.64
CA LEU A 148 5.25 21.42 5.36
C LEU A 148 4.89 22.34 6.54
N ALA A 149 3.66 22.26 7.06
CA ALA A 149 3.26 23.04 8.23
C ALA A 149 4.11 22.70 9.48
N ALA A 150 4.52 21.44 9.63
CA ALA A 150 5.41 21.03 10.71
C ALA A 150 6.83 21.59 10.54
N ILE A 151 7.36 21.64 9.30
CA ILE A 151 8.64 22.27 8.98
C ILE A 151 8.58 23.76 9.33
N ASP A 152 7.53 24.49 8.95
CA ASP A 152 7.39 25.91 9.31
C ASP A 152 7.40 26.11 10.84
N THR A 153 6.72 25.21 11.57
CA THR A 153 6.70 25.24 13.04
C THR A 153 8.08 24.97 13.67
N CYS A 154 8.96 24.27 12.96
CA CYS A 154 10.31 23.95 13.44
C CYS A 154 11.22 25.18 13.60
N ALA A 155 10.88 26.31 12.97
CA ALA A 155 11.60 27.58 13.14
C ALA A 155 11.76 27.97 14.62
N ASN A 156 10.78 27.64 15.47
CA ASN A 156 10.81 27.93 16.90
C ASN A 156 11.88 27.16 17.71
N TYR A 157 12.54 26.17 17.08
CA TYR A 157 13.58 25.36 17.72
C TYR A 157 14.99 25.70 17.19
N LEU A 158 15.11 26.67 16.29
CA LEU A 158 16.38 27.09 15.70
C LEU A 158 17.01 28.18 16.56
N GLU A 159 18.31 28.04 16.81
CA GLU A 159 19.09 28.99 17.60
C GLU A 159 20.20 29.56 16.72
N GLU A 160 20.28 30.89 16.62
CA GLU A 160 21.34 31.59 15.88
C GLU A 160 22.58 31.76 16.76
N GLY A 161 23.73 31.36 16.21
CA GLY A 161 25.06 31.64 16.76
C GLY A 161 25.76 32.73 15.93
N ASP A 162 26.99 32.48 15.49
CA ASP A 162 27.82 33.40 14.68
C ASP A 162 27.25 33.64 13.26
N GLY A 163 26.07 34.26 13.16
CA GLY A 163 25.37 34.56 11.90
C GLY A 163 24.84 33.34 11.16
N LYS A 164 24.78 32.17 11.81
CA LYS A 164 24.22 30.91 11.29
C LYS A 164 23.51 30.14 12.40
N PHE A 165 22.56 29.28 12.04
CA PHE A 165 21.97 28.34 12.98
C PHE A 165 23.02 27.35 13.50
N THR A 166 22.92 26.95 14.76
CA THR A 166 23.78 25.91 15.34
C THR A 166 23.40 24.52 14.80
N HIS A 167 24.39 23.63 14.63
CA HIS A 167 24.13 22.28 14.12
C HIS A 167 23.20 21.50 15.07
N GLU A 168 23.33 21.71 16.38
CA GLU A 168 22.51 21.10 17.41
C GLU A 168 21.04 21.51 17.30
N SER A 169 20.76 22.81 17.10
CA SER A 169 19.38 23.32 16.99
C SER A 169 18.72 22.84 15.69
N VAL A 170 19.45 22.81 14.57
CA VAL A 170 18.97 22.25 13.29
C VAL A 170 18.65 20.76 13.43
N ALA A 171 19.54 19.97 14.04
CA ALA A 171 19.30 18.55 14.28
C ALA A 171 18.14 18.29 15.24
N LEU A 172 17.94 19.15 16.25
CA LEU A 172 16.79 19.10 17.13
C LEU A 172 15.50 19.41 16.37
N ALA A 173 15.45 20.51 15.63
CA ALA A 173 14.34 20.94 14.81
C ALA A 173 13.90 19.82 13.85
N PHE A 174 14.84 19.18 13.15
CA PHE A 174 14.53 18.07 12.23
C PHE A 174 13.86 16.90 12.96
N ARG A 175 14.40 16.49 14.12
CA ARG A 175 13.81 15.41 14.94
C ARG A 175 12.41 15.74 15.47
N LYS A 176 12.02 17.02 15.53
CA LYS A 176 10.71 17.46 15.99
C LYS A 176 9.62 17.33 14.93
N ILE A 177 9.94 17.32 13.63
CA ILE A 177 8.96 17.31 12.52
C ILE A 177 7.89 16.24 12.75
N GLY A 178 8.28 14.97 12.86
CA GLY A 178 7.31 13.87 13.04
C GLY A 178 6.52 13.93 14.36
N GLY A 179 7.08 14.56 15.39
CA GLY A 179 6.38 14.83 16.65
C GLY A 179 5.32 15.93 16.51
N ILE A 180 5.63 16.98 15.75
CA ILE A 180 4.71 18.08 15.43
C ILE A 180 3.57 17.57 14.56
N CYS A 181 3.86 16.80 13.50
CA CYS A 181 2.82 16.17 12.68
C CYS A 181 1.88 15.31 13.54
N ARG A 182 2.44 14.43 14.38
CA ARG A 182 1.65 13.60 15.28
C ARG A 182 0.72 14.45 16.16
N MET A 183 1.27 15.48 16.80
CA MET A 183 0.48 16.35 17.67
C MET A 183 -0.65 17.05 16.90
N ALA A 184 -0.39 17.49 15.67
CA ALA A 184 -1.38 18.15 14.83
C ALA A 184 -2.47 17.19 14.31
N SER A 185 -2.20 15.89 14.21
CA SER A 185 -3.19 14.87 13.84
C SER A 185 -4.08 14.41 15.00
N GLU A 186 -3.77 14.81 16.24
CA GLU A 186 -4.53 14.37 17.41
C GLU A 186 -5.84 15.15 17.52
N PRO A 187 -6.95 14.48 17.92
CA PRO A 187 -8.21 15.16 18.21
C PRO A 187 -8.03 16.26 19.27
N ASP A 188 -8.85 17.31 19.19
CA ASP A 188 -8.80 18.48 20.08
C ASP A 188 -8.75 18.10 21.56
N TRP A 189 -9.69 17.24 21.99
CA TRP A 189 -9.76 16.76 23.37
C TRP A 189 -8.44 16.11 23.82
N LYS A 190 -7.79 15.32 22.96
CA LYS A 190 -6.55 14.62 23.28
C LYS A 190 -5.36 15.58 23.36
N ARG A 191 -5.35 16.63 22.52
CA ARG A 191 -4.38 17.73 22.63
C ARG A 191 -4.53 18.49 23.96
N ASP A 192 -5.75 18.72 24.41
CA ASP A 192 -6.01 19.33 25.71
C ASP A 192 -5.51 18.45 26.88
N LEU A 193 -5.68 17.12 26.79
CA LEU A 193 -5.13 16.22 27.81
C LEU A 193 -3.59 16.26 27.83
N TYR A 194 -2.92 16.32 26.68
CA TYR A 194 -1.47 16.51 26.64
C TYR A 194 -1.04 17.83 27.29
N TYR A 195 -1.83 18.90 27.11
CA TYR A 195 -1.60 20.19 27.76
C TYR A 195 -1.76 20.08 29.28
N ILE A 196 -2.83 19.43 29.78
CA ILE A 196 -3.05 19.21 31.22
C ILE A 196 -1.90 18.38 31.82
N ARG A 197 -1.48 17.29 31.15
CA ARG A 197 -0.30 16.52 31.57
C ARG A 197 0.97 17.38 31.62
N GLY A 198 1.13 18.32 30.69
CA GLY A 198 2.20 19.31 30.69
C GLY A 198 2.18 20.19 31.93
N ILE A 199 1.00 20.66 32.36
CA ILE A 199 0.82 21.39 33.62
C ILE A 199 1.26 20.53 34.81
N ALA A 200 0.76 19.29 34.89
CA ALA A 200 1.11 18.38 35.98
C ALA A 200 2.64 18.18 36.09
N ARG A 201 3.30 17.91 34.96
CA ARG A 201 4.76 17.71 34.90
C ARG A 201 5.54 18.92 35.40
N ASN A 202 5.08 20.13 35.09
CA ASN A 202 5.78 21.36 35.48
C ASN A 202 5.48 21.77 36.92
N ARG A 203 4.31 21.41 37.47
CA ARG A 203 3.88 21.77 38.84
C ARG A 203 4.37 20.80 39.89
N PHE A 204 4.31 19.50 39.63
CA PHE A 204 4.59 18.48 40.64
C PHE A 204 6.06 18.05 40.58
N THR A 205 6.67 17.82 41.75
CA THR A 205 8.05 17.34 41.87
C THR A 205 8.28 16.00 41.16
N TYR A 206 7.25 15.15 41.13
CA TYR A 206 7.26 13.86 40.45
C TYR A 206 5.92 13.66 39.76
N VAL A 207 5.94 13.15 38.52
CA VAL A 207 4.75 12.74 37.77
C VAL A 207 5.07 11.49 36.98
N ASN A 208 4.25 10.45 37.14
CA ASN A 208 4.23 9.37 36.15
C ASN A 208 3.42 9.84 34.93
N GLN A 209 4.12 10.25 33.87
CA GLN A 209 3.48 10.86 32.69
C GLN A 209 2.57 9.91 31.91
N VAL A 210 2.86 8.60 31.94
CA VAL A 210 2.04 7.58 31.27
C VAL A 210 0.73 7.43 32.04
N GLU A 211 0.83 7.26 33.36
CA GLU A 211 -0.33 7.13 34.24
C GLU A 211 -1.18 8.40 34.27
N CYS A 212 -0.54 9.57 34.23
CA CYS A 212 -1.23 10.85 34.17
C CYS A 212 -2.12 10.95 32.93
N LEU A 213 -1.58 10.60 31.76
CA LEU A 213 -2.36 10.62 30.54
C LEU A 213 -3.48 9.57 30.58
N ARG A 214 -3.19 8.35 31.07
CA ARG A 214 -4.19 7.28 31.20
C ARG A 214 -5.39 7.72 32.03
N LEU A 215 -5.15 8.32 33.21
CA LEU A 215 -6.23 8.81 34.08
C LEU A 215 -7.00 9.98 33.49
N LEU A 216 -6.34 10.87 32.75
CA LEU A 216 -7.01 11.94 32.03
C LEU A 216 -7.91 11.40 30.90
N GLU A 217 -7.43 10.41 30.15
CA GLU A 217 -8.23 9.75 29.10
C GLU A 217 -9.42 9.01 29.72
N GLU A 218 -9.23 8.30 30.83
CA GLU A 218 -10.32 7.65 31.57
C GLU A 218 -11.34 8.66 32.10
N GLY A 219 -10.89 9.79 32.65
CA GLY A 219 -11.76 10.86 33.11
C GLY A 219 -12.61 11.42 31.97
N TYR A 220 -11.98 11.75 30.83
CA TYR A 220 -12.70 12.23 29.64
C TYR A 220 -13.76 11.23 29.17
N HIS A 221 -13.41 9.94 29.09
CA HIS A 221 -14.34 8.89 28.67
C HIS A 221 -15.44 8.58 29.70
N ALA A 222 -15.18 8.85 30.99
CA ALA A 222 -16.19 8.81 32.05
C ALA A 222 -17.10 10.05 32.07
N GLY A 223 -16.84 11.05 31.22
CA GLY A 223 -17.66 12.26 31.08
C GLY A 223 -17.19 13.45 31.91
N LEU A 224 -15.98 13.42 32.49
CA LEU A 224 -15.41 14.60 33.12
C LEU A 224 -15.04 15.64 32.08
N GLU A 225 -15.43 16.89 32.35
CA GLU A 225 -15.09 18.02 31.50
C GLU A 225 -13.59 18.31 31.54
N ILE A 226 -13.02 18.71 30.40
CA ILE A 226 -11.60 19.08 30.27
C ILE A 226 -11.23 20.21 31.24
N SER A 227 -12.14 21.17 31.42
CA SER A 227 -11.98 22.30 32.34
C SER A 227 -11.90 21.85 33.81
N GLU A 228 -12.66 20.82 34.19
CA GLU A 228 -12.65 20.25 35.53
C GLU A 228 -11.34 19.50 35.80
N MET A 229 -10.91 18.63 34.87
CA MET A 229 -9.61 17.95 34.98
C MET A 229 -8.44 18.93 35.05
N LYS A 230 -8.51 20.03 34.28
CA LYS A 230 -7.53 21.12 34.36
C LYS A 230 -7.56 21.81 35.72
N SER A 231 -8.74 22.08 36.28
CA SER A 231 -8.91 22.67 37.61
C SER A 231 -8.30 21.79 38.71
N ILE A 232 -8.62 20.49 38.70
CA ILE A 232 -8.02 19.50 39.62
C ILE A 232 -6.49 19.55 39.50
N THR A 233 -5.98 19.56 38.27
CA THR A 233 -4.53 19.60 38.00
C THR A 233 -3.86 20.89 38.47
N LEU A 234 -4.56 22.03 38.48
CA LEU A 234 -4.04 23.30 38.97
C LEU A 234 -4.11 23.45 40.49
N ASN A 235 -5.08 22.80 41.14
CA ASN A 235 -5.33 22.96 42.58
C ASN A 235 -4.65 21.89 43.42
N ALA A 236 -4.41 20.70 42.87
CA ALA A 236 -3.73 19.64 43.57
C ALA A 236 -2.32 20.07 44.03
N ARG A 237 -1.93 19.62 45.23
CA ARG A 237 -0.65 19.99 45.87
C ARG A 237 0.54 19.20 45.32
N ASN A 238 0.31 17.94 44.98
CA ASN A 238 1.32 17.01 44.48
C ASN A 238 0.64 15.89 43.69
N TRP A 239 1.45 15.02 43.09
CA TRP A 239 0.99 13.89 42.29
C TRP A 239 0.04 12.94 43.02
N THR A 240 0.31 12.61 44.28
CA THR A 240 -0.54 11.70 45.06
C THR A 240 -1.92 12.31 45.31
N ALA A 241 -1.98 13.59 45.70
CA ALA A 241 -3.23 14.31 45.89
C ALA A 241 -4.00 14.41 44.57
N TRP A 242 -3.33 14.78 43.48
CA TRP A 242 -3.91 14.84 42.14
C TRP A 242 -4.54 13.52 41.70
N HIS A 243 -3.82 12.41 41.91
CA HIS A 243 -4.30 11.08 41.54
C HIS A 243 -5.54 10.66 42.35
N GLN A 244 -5.61 11.03 43.63
CA GLN A 244 -6.80 10.78 44.47
C GLN A 244 -7.98 11.66 44.04
N GLU A 245 -7.76 12.95 43.80
CA GLU A 245 -8.80 13.89 43.37
C GLU A 245 -9.38 13.49 42.01
N MET A 246 -8.54 13.10 41.05
CA MET A 246 -9.00 12.60 39.74
C MET A 246 -9.86 11.35 39.85
N ARG A 247 -9.45 10.37 40.66
CA ARG A 247 -10.25 9.14 40.89
C ARG A 247 -11.57 9.43 41.58
N SER A 248 -11.55 10.29 42.60
CA SER A 248 -12.76 10.74 43.28
C SER A 248 -13.72 11.45 42.32
N ALA A 249 -13.22 12.28 41.41
CA ALA A 249 -14.06 12.97 40.42
C ALA A 249 -14.70 12.00 39.41
N MET A 250 -14.04 10.87 39.12
CA MET A 250 -14.59 9.78 38.31
C MET A 250 -15.54 8.85 39.09
N GLY A 251 -15.66 9.00 40.41
CA GLY A 251 -16.45 8.11 41.26
C GLY A 251 -15.83 6.73 41.51
N VAL A 252 -14.48 6.63 41.48
CA VAL A 252 -13.70 5.39 41.65
C VAL A 252 -12.75 5.47 42.84
#